data_AF-A0A6N7HYE7-F1
#
_entry.id   AF-A0A6N7HYE7-F1
#
_cell.length_a   1.000
_cell.length_b   1.000
_cell.length_c   1.000
_cell.angle_alpha   90.00
_cell.angle_beta   90.00
_cell.angle_gamma   90.00
#
_symmetry.space_group_name_H-M   'P 1'
#
loop_
_entity.id
_entity.type
_entity.pdbx_description
1 polymer ?
#
loop_
_entity_poly.entity_id
_entity_poly.type
_entity_poly.pdbx_seq_one_letter_code
_entity_poly.pdbx_strand_id
1 'polypeptide(L)'
;MSRRVAAPIGVVAERATAALAATGGVEPDDDWDDEVRPDVPPPVTVLLDPADDAAVTKALLAAHWPAAGRITVHPTPATSAPNTLAYDVLAALERPVTRLAEEKITGGVPAWQAVAAWMLAENIEQVVVLRAHRLPATGWRRLLELRSRTGIDLVMVWHASSFLKPWGQFLVDVPHREVGDVDEVIDPDRLPPDDDQDQDEFDTESDERDRVSAAPHWDLPPLPEGDVASFRAEAYRQLPTLDFLQVDDAYQHGLRTACRWLSGHPEQRTAVSETGELDHYLRRLFPEPVEDGQAAAGVALLESRYPEHALRAVAGGLLCVGRGREARNFPKRFTDEVGLQVFLGGLVADALSRRHAIARLRGAQAGAMLHGLLLALPSDLLSRGGPGLGTVAFGYETADRIRSRIASPVHAAALATALFTGCTPDDLAANVPIEALSEDAALFAVPGPGGRDGVHTAVFVVPDPARPLLAAARTFLKLRGTPPHRKLLYPGIGKDGAILRDSAEAAELPLPVTDEHLGQCWTAGATAWWIGTHLHHPGGEHR
;
A
#
# COMPACT_ATOMS: atom_id res chain seq x y z
N MET A 1 17.85 5.99 -46.18
CA MET A 1 16.58 5.35 -45.76
C MET A 1 16.93 4.10 -44.96
N SER A 2 17.16 4.23 -43.65
CA SER A 2 17.40 3.08 -42.77
C SER A 2 16.33 3.06 -41.69
N ARG A 3 15.44 2.07 -41.79
CA ARG A 3 14.49 1.69 -40.75
C ARG A 3 15.28 1.18 -39.55
N ARG A 4 15.31 1.94 -38.44
CA ARG A 4 15.62 1.35 -37.12
C ARG A 4 14.34 0.71 -36.62
N VAL A 5 14.38 -0.61 -36.50
CA VAL A 5 13.33 -1.45 -35.94
C VAL A 5 13.23 -1.12 -34.44
N ALA A 6 12.06 -0.63 -34.02
CA ALA A 6 11.73 -0.46 -32.61
C ALA A 6 11.71 -1.85 -31.95
N ALA A 7 12.38 -1.99 -30.82
CA ALA A 7 12.32 -3.20 -30.01
C ALA A 7 10.87 -3.39 -29.48
N PRO A 8 10.37 -4.64 -29.39
CA PRO A 8 9.03 -4.90 -28.90
C PRO A 8 8.89 -4.59 -27.40
N ILE A 9 7.71 -4.12 -27.04
CA ILE A 9 7.24 -3.61 -25.73
C ILE A 9 7.53 -4.56 -24.53
N GLY A 10 7.86 -5.84 -24.77
CA GLY A 10 8.12 -6.83 -23.71
C GLY A 10 9.39 -6.60 -22.88
N VAL A 11 10.47 -6.08 -23.47
CA VAL A 11 11.80 -6.06 -22.81
C VAL A 11 11.91 -4.99 -21.71
N VAL A 12 11.07 -3.95 -21.75
CA VAL A 12 11.09 -2.86 -20.75
C VAL A 12 10.21 -3.18 -19.55
N ALA A 13 9.06 -3.84 -19.78
CA ALA A 13 8.25 -4.41 -18.69
C ALA A 13 9.06 -5.45 -17.91
N GLU A 14 9.78 -6.33 -18.62
CA GLU A 14 10.65 -7.35 -18.03
C GLU A 14 11.74 -6.77 -17.11
N ARG A 15 12.27 -5.57 -17.39
CA ARG A 15 13.23 -4.87 -16.51
C ARG A 15 12.60 -4.25 -15.25
N ALA A 16 11.38 -3.75 -15.34
CA ALA A 16 10.66 -3.23 -14.17
C ALA A 16 10.18 -4.39 -13.27
N THR A 17 9.71 -5.48 -13.87
CA THR A 17 9.36 -6.72 -13.18
C THR A 17 10.62 -7.39 -12.60
N ALA A 18 11.76 -7.37 -13.29
CA ALA A 18 13.03 -7.87 -12.76
C ALA A 18 13.60 -7.03 -11.59
N ALA A 19 13.37 -5.71 -11.58
CA ALA A 19 13.73 -4.86 -10.44
C ALA A 19 12.87 -5.15 -9.20
N LEU A 20 11.60 -5.53 -9.39
CA LEU A 20 10.70 -6.01 -8.34
C LEU A 20 10.97 -7.47 -7.94
N ALA A 21 11.46 -8.31 -8.87
CA ALA A 21 11.79 -9.72 -8.63
C ALA A 21 13.19 -9.92 -8.00
N ALA A 22 14.08 -8.92 -8.08
CA ALA A 22 15.41 -8.97 -7.45
C ALA A 22 15.37 -9.06 -5.91
N THR A 23 14.20 -8.94 -5.30
CA THR A 23 13.95 -9.20 -3.87
C THR A 23 13.40 -10.60 -3.54
N GLY A 24 13.24 -11.49 -4.52
CA GLY A 24 12.78 -12.87 -4.28
C GLY A 24 12.78 -13.68 -5.57
N GLY A 25 13.86 -14.41 -5.83
CA GLY A 25 14.00 -15.23 -7.03
C GLY A 25 13.47 -16.64 -6.81
N VAL A 26 12.43 -17.02 -7.57
CA VAL A 26 12.11 -18.40 -7.95
C VAL A 26 11.65 -18.38 -9.40
N GLU A 27 12.28 -19.20 -10.25
CA GLU A 27 11.93 -19.37 -11.67
C GLU A 27 10.52 -19.99 -11.83
N PRO A 28 9.79 -19.69 -12.92
CA PRO A 28 8.46 -20.23 -13.15
C PRO A 28 8.56 -21.68 -13.66
N ASP A 29 8.28 -22.64 -12.77
CA ASP A 29 8.03 -24.02 -13.14
C ASP A 29 6.57 -24.15 -13.59
N ASP A 30 6.36 -24.67 -14.80
CA ASP A 30 5.07 -24.80 -15.48
C ASP A 30 4.38 -26.12 -15.05
N ASP A 31 4.17 -26.28 -13.73
CA ASP A 31 3.43 -27.40 -13.16
C ASP A 31 2.29 -26.88 -12.26
N TRP A 32 1.07 -27.02 -12.76
CA TRP A 32 -0.18 -26.45 -12.24
C TRP A 32 -0.70 -27.10 -10.95
N ASP A 33 0.11 -27.93 -10.28
CA ASP A 33 -0.24 -28.62 -9.03
C ASP A 33 0.60 -28.19 -7.81
N ASP A 34 1.65 -27.36 -7.98
CA ASP A 34 2.68 -27.10 -6.94
C ASP A 34 2.75 -25.66 -6.38
N GLU A 35 1.75 -24.79 -6.61
CA GLU A 35 1.67 -23.52 -5.85
C GLU A 35 1.28 -23.79 -4.39
N VAL A 36 2.29 -23.74 -3.50
CA VAL A 36 2.27 -23.70 -2.02
C VAL A 36 0.88 -23.89 -1.42
N ARG A 37 0.43 -25.15 -1.36
CA ARG A 37 -0.67 -25.52 -0.47
C ARG A 37 -0.18 -25.26 0.96
N PRO A 38 -0.97 -24.62 1.84
CA PRO A 38 -0.65 -24.69 3.26
C PRO A 38 -0.47 -26.16 3.66
N ASP A 39 0.42 -26.39 4.64
CA ASP A 39 0.43 -27.62 5.43
C ASP A 39 -1.02 -28.05 5.70
N VAL A 40 -1.27 -29.36 5.65
CA VAL A 40 -2.62 -29.97 5.77
C VAL A 40 -3.53 -29.11 6.65
N PRO A 41 -4.62 -28.53 6.12
CA PRO A 41 -5.41 -27.53 6.84
C PRO A 41 -5.88 -28.06 8.20
N PRO A 42 -6.07 -27.18 9.21
CA PRO A 42 -6.41 -27.58 10.57
C PRO A 42 -7.73 -28.36 10.61
N PRO A 43 -7.86 -29.44 11.41
CA PRO A 43 -9.05 -30.30 11.38
C PRO A 43 -10.34 -29.50 11.59
N VAL A 44 -11.41 -29.87 10.91
CA VAL A 44 -12.72 -29.23 11.09
C VAL A 44 -13.19 -29.43 12.52
N THR A 45 -13.56 -28.34 13.20
CA THR A 45 -14.10 -28.41 14.56
C THR A 45 -15.63 -28.48 14.49
N VAL A 46 -16.23 -29.51 15.07
CA VAL A 46 -17.68 -29.65 15.19
C VAL A 46 -18.07 -29.37 16.64
N LEU A 47 -18.67 -28.20 16.90
CA LEU A 47 -19.17 -27.82 18.22
C LEU A 47 -20.59 -28.37 18.40
N LEU A 48 -20.75 -29.34 19.29
CA LEU A 48 -22.03 -29.95 19.61
C LEU A 48 -22.77 -29.10 20.65
N ASP A 49 -23.88 -28.49 20.25
CA ASP A 49 -24.79 -27.73 21.11
C ASP A 49 -26.20 -28.31 21.02
N PRO A 50 -26.45 -29.50 21.60
CA PRO A 50 -27.69 -30.24 21.42
C PRO A 50 -28.93 -29.51 21.97
N ALA A 51 -28.74 -28.52 22.84
CA ALA A 51 -29.81 -27.74 23.45
C ALA A 51 -30.20 -26.50 22.65
N ASP A 52 -29.47 -26.13 21.59
CA ASP A 52 -29.58 -24.82 20.92
C ASP A 52 -29.46 -23.70 21.97
N ASP A 53 -28.40 -23.78 22.80
CA ASP A 53 -28.20 -22.88 23.93
C ASP A 53 -27.91 -21.46 23.43
N ALA A 54 -28.78 -20.53 23.83
CA ALA A 54 -28.65 -19.12 23.51
C ALA A 54 -27.32 -18.53 24.03
N ALA A 55 -26.76 -19.06 25.12
CA ALA A 55 -25.47 -18.61 25.66
C ALA A 55 -24.31 -18.94 24.70
N VAL A 56 -24.30 -20.14 24.10
CA VAL A 56 -23.30 -20.55 23.11
C VAL A 56 -23.38 -19.65 21.87
N THR A 57 -24.59 -19.43 21.36
CA THR A 57 -24.79 -18.52 20.21
C THR A 57 -24.34 -17.10 20.53
N LYS A 58 -24.67 -16.58 21.73
CA LYS A 58 -24.25 -15.24 22.17
C LYS A 58 -22.73 -15.14 22.25
N ALA A 59 -22.05 -16.12 22.82
CA ALA A 59 -20.60 -16.13 22.94
C ALA A 59 -19.91 -16.15 21.57
N LEU A 60 -20.38 -16.98 20.64
CA LEU A 60 -19.82 -17.04 19.28
C LEU A 60 -20.07 -15.77 18.46
N LEU A 61 -21.22 -15.11 18.67
CA LEU A 61 -21.48 -13.79 18.08
C LEU A 61 -20.61 -12.70 18.70
N ALA A 62 -20.39 -12.73 20.02
CA ALA A 62 -19.48 -11.81 20.70
C ALA A 62 -18.02 -12.01 20.26
N ALA A 63 -17.63 -13.23 19.89
CA ALA A 63 -16.32 -13.52 19.34
C ALA A 63 -16.14 -13.11 17.86
N HIS A 64 -17.17 -12.60 17.19
CA HIS A 64 -17.07 -12.12 15.82
C HIS A 64 -16.18 -10.86 15.76
N TRP A 65 -15.00 -10.96 15.14
CA TRP A 65 -14.08 -9.83 14.99
C TRP A 65 -13.23 -9.96 13.72
N PRO A 66 -13.71 -9.46 12.57
CA PRO A 66 -13.02 -9.63 11.30
C PRO A 66 -11.59 -9.06 11.31
N ALA A 67 -11.37 -7.94 12.00
CA ALA A 67 -10.05 -7.32 12.14
C ALA A 67 -9.03 -8.18 12.91
N ALA A 68 -9.49 -9.11 13.77
CA ALA A 68 -8.66 -10.09 14.45
C ALA A 68 -8.64 -11.46 13.73
N GLY A 69 -9.14 -11.53 12.49
CA GLY A 69 -9.10 -12.73 11.67
C GLY A 69 -10.21 -13.74 11.97
N ARG A 70 -11.28 -13.37 12.68
CA ARG A 70 -12.36 -14.29 13.07
C ARG A 70 -13.72 -13.78 12.62
N ILE A 71 -14.46 -14.63 11.90
CA ILE A 71 -15.85 -14.31 11.53
C ILE A 71 -16.82 -15.40 12.01
N THR A 72 -17.96 -14.94 12.51
CA THR A 72 -19.13 -15.78 12.79
C THR A 72 -20.20 -15.54 11.75
N VAL A 73 -20.55 -16.58 11.02
CA VAL A 73 -21.56 -16.60 9.95
C VAL A 73 -22.84 -17.17 10.51
N HIS A 74 -23.94 -16.43 10.37
CA HIS A 74 -25.28 -16.92 10.65
C HIS A 74 -26.00 -17.19 9.32
N PRO A 75 -26.05 -18.45 8.82
CA PRO A 75 -26.68 -18.74 7.54
C PRO A 75 -28.14 -18.30 7.50
N THR A 76 -28.56 -17.73 6.37
CA THR A 76 -29.95 -17.33 6.14
C THR A 76 -30.85 -18.58 6.18
N PRO A 77 -31.91 -18.60 7.02
CA PRO A 77 -32.77 -19.77 7.15
C PRO A 77 -33.48 -20.14 5.85
N ALA A 78 -33.67 -21.45 5.63
CA ALA A 78 -34.56 -22.03 4.60
C ALA A 78 -34.27 -21.68 3.13
N THR A 79 -33.11 -21.11 2.81
CA THR A 79 -32.70 -20.87 1.42
C THR A 79 -31.85 -22.01 0.89
N SER A 80 -32.30 -22.66 -0.18
CA SER A 80 -31.53 -23.69 -0.91
C SER A 80 -30.70 -23.12 -2.06
N ALA A 81 -30.79 -21.80 -2.31
CA ALA A 81 -30.06 -21.16 -3.39
C ALA A 81 -28.54 -21.25 -3.12
N PRO A 82 -27.75 -21.72 -4.12
CA PRO A 82 -26.35 -22.12 -3.92
C PRO A 82 -25.41 -20.97 -3.53
N ASN A 83 -25.86 -19.72 -3.67
CA ASN A 83 -25.04 -18.53 -3.45
C ASN A 83 -25.36 -17.82 -2.12
N THR A 84 -26.48 -18.19 -1.46
CA THR A 84 -26.92 -17.49 -0.24
C THR A 84 -25.88 -17.57 0.85
N LEU A 85 -25.29 -18.75 1.04
CA LEU A 85 -24.21 -18.92 2.02
C LEU A 85 -22.98 -18.07 1.69
N ALA A 86 -22.65 -17.87 0.42
CA ALA A 86 -21.55 -16.98 0.06
C ALA A 86 -21.88 -15.53 0.42
N TYR A 87 -23.14 -15.12 0.28
CA TYR A 87 -23.60 -13.79 0.68
C TYR A 87 -23.60 -13.63 2.20
N ASP A 88 -24.00 -14.67 2.94
CA ASP A 88 -23.93 -14.68 4.40
C ASP A 88 -22.47 -14.54 4.88
N VAL A 89 -21.51 -15.20 4.20
CA VAL A 89 -20.09 -15.05 4.49
C VAL A 89 -19.58 -13.65 4.10
N LEU A 90 -19.99 -13.09 2.96
CA LEU A 90 -19.66 -11.72 2.58
C LEU A 90 -20.20 -10.71 3.61
N ALA A 91 -21.42 -10.91 4.10
CA ALA A 91 -22.00 -10.07 5.15
C ALA A 91 -21.23 -10.19 6.47
N ALA A 92 -20.77 -11.39 6.84
CA ALA A 92 -19.90 -11.61 8.00
C ALA A 92 -18.49 -11.03 7.81
N LEU A 93 -18.05 -10.80 6.57
CA LEU A 93 -16.85 -10.02 6.23
C LEU A 93 -17.17 -8.51 6.12
N GLU A 94 -18.33 -8.07 6.61
CA GLU A 94 -18.77 -6.67 6.56
C GLU A 94 -18.90 -6.11 5.13
N ARG A 95 -19.11 -6.98 4.13
CA ARG A 95 -19.32 -6.58 2.74
C ARG A 95 -20.81 -6.39 2.43
N PRO A 96 -21.18 -5.33 1.68
CA PRO A 96 -22.57 -5.08 1.37
C PRO A 96 -23.10 -6.09 0.35
N VAL A 97 -24.16 -6.80 0.72
CA VAL A 97 -24.81 -7.79 -0.15
C VAL A 97 -25.89 -7.19 -1.06
N THR A 98 -26.16 -5.89 -0.95
CA THR A 98 -27.23 -5.20 -1.69
C THR A 98 -26.85 -4.86 -3.14
N ARG A 99 -25.55 -4.74 -3.45
CA ARG A 99 -25.03 -4.27 -4.75
C ARG A 99 -24.31 -5.34 -5.57
N LEU A 100 -24.39 -6.61 -5.15
CA LEU A 100 -23.64 -7.70 -5.78
C LEU A 100 -23.89 -7.85 -7.29
N ALA A 101 -25.08 -7.46 -7.79
CA ALA A 101 -25.41 -7.55 -9.20
C ALA A 101 -24.64 -6.52 -10.04
N GLU A 102 -24.65 -5.27 -9.59
CA GLU A 102 -23.93 -4.14 -10.18
C GLU A 102 -22.42 -4.40 -10.16
N GLU A 103 -21.96 -5.03 -9.10
CA GLU A 103 -20.56 -5.37 -8.86
C GLU A 103 -20.12 -6.70 -9.49
N LYS A 104 -21.02 -7.38 -10.22
CA LYS A 104 -20.76 -8.63 -10.96
C LYS A 104 -20.31 -9.81 -10.06
N ILE A 105 -20.89 -9.91 -8.87
CA ILE A 105 -20.63 -10.95 -7.85
C ILE A 105 -21.81 -11.93 -7.69
N THR A 106 -22.97 -11.71 -8.32
CA THR A 106 -24.21 -12.51 -8.11
C THR A 106 -24.18 -13.98 -8.52
N GLY A 107 -23.12 -14.46 -9.18
CA GLY A 107 -22.97 -15.88 -9.53
C GLY A 107 -22.33 -16.68 -8.40
N GLY A 108 -22.62 -17.98 -8.31
CA GLY A 108 -22.08 -18.81 -7.22
C GLY A 108 -20.55 -18.88 -7.24
N VAL A 109 -19.97 -19.08 -8.43
CA VAL A 109 -18.51 -19.07 -8.59
C VAL A 109 -17.90 -17.69 -8.27
N PRO A 110 -18.36 -16.56 -8.87
CA PRO A 110 -17.90 -15.23 -8.49
C PRO A 110 -18.04 -14.88 -7.00
N ALA A 111 -19.16 -15.23 -6.37
CA ALA A 111 -19.39 -14.94 -4.94
C ALA A 111 -18.37 -15.67 -4.06
N TRP A 112 -18.17 -16.97 -4.28
CA TRP A 112 -17.18 -17.75 -3.53
C TRP A 112 -15.74 -17.33 -3.83
N GLN A 113 -15.43 -16.88 -5.04
CA GLN A 113 -14.12 -16.29 -5.37
C GLN A 113 -13.90 -14.97 -4.64
N ALA A 114 -14.93 -14.12 -4.51
CA ALA A 114 -14.85 -12.88 -3.76
C ALA A 114 -14.65 -13.14 -2.26
N VAL A 115 -15.39 -14.11 -1.69
CA VAL A 115 -15.20 -14.58 -0.31
C VAL A 115 -13.76 -15.01 -0.07
N ALA A 116 -13.23 -15.94 -0.88
CA ALA A 116 -11.87 -16.43 -0.72
C ALA A 116 -10.82 -15.31 -0.87
N ALA A 117 -11.04 -14.39 -1.81
CA ALA A 117 -10.14 -13.26 -2.02
C ALA A 117 -10.10 -12.30 -0.82
N TRP A 118 -11.25 -11.98 -0.23
CA TRP A 118 -11.31 -11.13 0.96
C TRP A 118 -10.70 -11.81 2.17
N MET A 119 -11.01 -13.09 2.39
CA MET A 119 -10.47 -13.84 3.52
C MET A 119 -8.95 -13.94 3.49
N LEU A 120 -8.37 -14.21 2.33
CA LEU A 120 -6.91 -14.26 2.17
C LEU A 120 -6.27 -12.88 2.37
N ALA A 121 -6.91 -11.83 1.87
CA ALA A 121 -6.35 -10.48 1.95
C ALA A 121 -6.44 -9.86 3.35
N GLU A 122 -7.45 -10.25 4.13
CA GLU A 122 -7.68 -9.76 5.50
C GLU A 122 -7.17 -10.75 6.56
N ASN A 123 -6.46 -11.79 6.15
CA ASN A 123 -5.93 -12.83 7.03
C ASN A 123 -7.00 -13.41 7.97
N ILE A 124 -8.16 -13.75 7.41
CA ILE A 124 -9.20 -14.46 8.16
C ILE A 124 -8.70 -15.87 8.45
N GLU A 125 -8.44 -16.15 9.73
CA GLU A 125 -7.91 -17.40 10.25
C GLU A 125 -9.03 -18.37 10.61
N GLN A 126 -10.15 -17.88 11.15
CA GLN A 126 -11.24 -18.72 11.66
C GLN A 126 -12.61 -18.31 11.12
N VAL A 127 -13.40 -19.31 10.71
CA VAL A 127 -14.81 -19.15 10.34
C VAL A 127 -15.68 -20.05 11.20
N VAL A 128 -16.57 -19.43 11.97
CA VAL A 128 -17.62 -20.12 12.71
C VAL A 128 -18.90 -20.08 11.91
N VAL A 129 -19.51 -21.23 11.65
CA VAL A 129 -20.79 -21.34 10.94
C VAL A 129 -21.87 -21.85 11.90
N LEU A 130 -22.78 -20.95 12.26
CA LEU A 130 -23.90 -21.29 13.14
C LEU A 130 -24.88 -22.22 12.42
N ARG A 131 -25.53 -23.11 13.18
CA ARG A 131 -26.60 -23.99 12.66
C ARG A 131 -26.20 -24.80 11.42
N ALA A 132 -24.95 -25.23 11.36
CA ALA A 132 -24.36 -25.87 10.20
C ALA A 132 -25.09 -27.16 9.76
N HIS A 133 -25.73 -27.85 10.70
CA HIS A 133 -26.60 -29.01 10.44
C HIS A 133 -27.80 -28.74 9.51
N ARG A 134 -28.18 -27.47 9.31
CA ARG A 134 -29.26 -27.06 8.40
C ARG A 134 -28.78 -26.72 6.99
N LEU A 135 -27.46 -26.66 6.77
CA LEU A 135 -26.92 -26.33 5.46
C LEU A 135 -27.17 -27.45 4.45
N PRO A 136 -27.48 -27.12 3.18
CA PRO A 136 -27.53 -28.13 2.12
C PRO A 136 -26.13 -28.69 1.82
N ALA A 137 -26.07 -29.88 1.21
CA ALA A 137 -24.83 -30.54 0.80
C ALA A 137 -23.92 -29.70 -0.13
N THR A 138 -24.50 -28.77 -0.89
CA THR A 138 -23.76 -27.80 -1.70
C THR A 138 -23.01 -26.79 -0.83
N GLY A 139 -23.63 -26.30 0.25
CA GLY A 139 -23.00 -25.39 1.20
C GLY A 139 -21.80 -26.04 1.90
N TRP A 140 -21.96 -27.28 2.35
CA TRP A 140 -20.88 -28.08 2.95
C TRP A 140 -19.67 -28.20 2.05
N ARG A 141 -19.87 -28.63 0.80
CA ARG A 141 -18.78 -28.78 -0.16
C ARG A 141 -18.05 -27.46 -0.41
N ARG A 142 -18.77 -26.34 -0.43
CA ARG A 142 -18.17 -25.02 -0.63
C ARG A 142 -17.36 -24.55 0.58
N LEU A 143 -17.81 -24.81 1.81
CA LEU A 143 -17.05 -24.50 3.02
C LEU A 143 -15.76 -25.34 3.12
N LEU A 144 -15.84 -26.62 2.76
CA LEU A 144 -14.65 -27.50 2.71
C LEU A 144 -13.68 -27.08 1.61
N GLU A 145 -14.17 -26.70 0.44
CA GLU A 145 -13.36 -26.14 -0.66
C GLU A 145 -12.70 -24.83 -0.23
N LEU A 146 -13.45 -23.94 0.42
CA LEU A 146 -12.92 -22.69 0.97
C LEU A 146 -11.80 -22.98 1.97
N ARG A 147 -12.02 -23.88 2.95
CA ARG A 147 -11.01 -24.33 3.90
C ARG A 147 -9.75 -24.86 3.22
N SER A 148 -9.91 -25.71 2.20
CA SER A 148 -8.76 -26.27 1.49
C SER A 148 -7.94 -25.21 0.76
N ARG A 149 -8.58 -24.09 0.37
CA ARG A 149 -7.94 -23.00 -0.37
C ARG A 149 -7.32 -21.94 0.52
N THR A 150 -7.95 -21.62 1.64
CA THR A 150 -7.53 -20.52 2.51
C THR A 150 -6.82 -20.98 3.77
N GLY A 151 -6.85 -22.28 4.09
CA GLY A 151 -6.21 -22.83 5.29
C GLY A 151 -6.94 -22.50 6.60
N ILE A 152 -8.17 -21.99 6.52
CA ILE A 152 -8.93 -21.54 7.70
C ILE A 152 -9.22 -22.67 8.70
N ASP A 153 -9.29 -22.31 9.98
CA ASP A 153 -9.97 -23.09 11.00
C ASP A 153 -11.49 -22.96 10.80
N LEU A 154 -12.12 -24.06 10.38
CA LEU A 154 -13.56 -24.11 10.14
C LEU A 154 -14.25 -24.74 11.34
N VAL A 155 -15.09 -23.94 12.00
CA VAL A 155 -15.92 -24.36 13.13
C VAL A 155 -17.37 -24.47 12.70
N MET A 156 -17.97 -25.64 12.93
CA MET A 156 -19.34 -25.96 12.52
C MET A 156 -20.20 -26.19 13.77
N VAL A 157 -21.16 -25.32 14.03
CA VAL A 157 -22.05 -25.44 15.20
C VAL A 157 -23.23 -26.36 14.89
N TRP A 158 -23.44 -27.34 15.77
CA TRP A 158 -24.32 -28.47 15.52
C TRP A 158 -25.35 -28.64 16.63
N HIS A 159 -26.62 -28.35 16.34
CA HIS A 159 -27.71 -28.50 17.30
C HIS A 159 -28.34 -29.89 17.25
N ALA A 160 -27.54 -30.91 17.54
CA ALA A 160 -28.02 -32.27 17.78
C ALA A 160 -27.05 -33.03 18.68
N SER A 161 -27.57 -34.01 19.41
CA SER A 161 -26.82 -34.85 20.35
C SER A 161 -25.87 -35.85 19.70
N SER A 162 -25.92 -36.00 18.37
CA SER A 162 -24.93 -36.79 17.64
C SER A 162 -24.72 -36.28 16.23
N PHE A 163 -23.49 -36.44 15.75
CA PHE A 163 -23.04 -36.08 14.41
C PHE A 163 -23.38 -37.15 13.34
N LEU A 164 -24.06 -38.26 13.70
CA LEU A 164 -24.23 -39.42 12.82
C LEU A 164 -25.50 -39.38 11.94
N LYS A 165 -25.22 -39.24 10.64
CA LYS A 165 -26.02 -39.38 9.40
C LYS A 165 -27.26 -38.49 9.21
N PRO A 166 -27.39 -37.83 8.03
CA PRO A 166 -26.68 -38.10 6.77
C PRO A 166 -25.30 -37.44 6.58
N TRP A 167 -24.84 -36.60 7.51
CA TRP A 167 -23.75 -35.66 7.25
C TRP A 167 -22.33 -36.18 7.50
N GLY A 168 -22.17 -37.21 8.33
CA GLY A 168 -20.86 -37.86 8.55
C GLY A 168 -20.17 -38.30 7.25
N GLN A 169 -20.91 -38.55 6.16
CA GLN A 169 -20.35 -38.90 4.85
C GLN A 169 -19.47 -37.79 4.23
N PHE A 170 -19.70 -36.52 4.56
CA PHE A 170 -18.93 -35.39 4.02
C PHE A 170 -17.59 -35.18 4.73
N LEU A 171 -17.44 -35.73 5.93
CA LEU A 171 -16.21 -35.64 6.72
C LEU A 171 -15.47 -36.98 6.85
N VAL A 172 -15.89 -38.04 6.12
CA VAL A 172 -15.22 -39.35 6.16
C VAL A 172 -13.73 -39.24 5.85
N ASP A 173 -13.40 -38.41 4.86
CA ASP A 173 -12.03 -38.21 4.39
C ASP A 173 -11.45 -36.84 4.83
N VAL A 174 -12.12 -36.15 5.77
CA VAL A 174 -11.69 -34.84 6.29
C VAL A 174 -11.39 -34.98 7.78
N PRO A 175 -10.15 -34.70 8.23
CA PRO A 175 -9.82 -34.66 9.65
C PRO A 175 -10.78 -33.72 10.39
N HIS A 176 -11.45 -34.23 11.43
CA HIS A 176 -12.37 -33.46 12.24
C HIS A 176 -12.26 -33.85 13.71
N ARG A 177 -12.63 -32.92 14.58
CA ARG A 177 -12.74 -33.11 16.04
C ARG A 177 -14.12 -32.65 16.50
N GLU A 178 -14.68 -33.35 17.48
CA GLU A 178 -15.94 -32.97 18.14
C GLU A 178 -15.61 -32.32 19.48
N VAL A 179 -16.20 -31.16 19.75
CA VAL A 179 -16.06 -30.43 21.01
C VAL A 179 -17.44 -30.16 21.60
N GLY A 180 -17.57 -30.24 22.92
CA GLY A 180 -18.84 -30.01 23.62
C GLY A 180 -18.91 -28.67 24.37
N ASP A 181 -17.77 -27.98 24.48
CA ASP A 181 -17.65 -26.72 25.19
C ASP A 181 -17.26 -25.59 24.22
N VAL A 182 -17.89 -24.43 24.38
CA VAL A 182 -17.63 -23.24 23.57
C VAL A 182 -16.28 -22.61 23.90
N ASP A 183 -15.78 -22.82 25.13
CA ASP A 183 -14.47 -22.32 25.58
C ASP A 183 -13.30 -23.04 24.89
N GLU A 184 -13.53 -24.21 24.28
CA GLU A 184 -12.53 -24.90 23.44
C GLU A 184 -12.41 -24.29 22.03
N VAL A 185 -13.36 -23.42 21.65
CA VAL A 185 -13.46 -22.77 20.34
C VAL A 185 -13.07 -21.30 20.43
N ILE A 186 -13.53 -20.62 21.49
CA ILE A 186 -13.29 -19.20 21.72
C ILE A 186 -12.07 -19.04 22.61
N ASP A 187 -11.08 -18.31 22.10
CA ASP A 187 -10.00 -17.77 22.92
C ASP A 187 -10.48 -16.45 23.54
N PRO A 188 -10.66 -16.36 24.87
CA PRO A 188 -11.16 -15.16 25.54
C PRO A 188 -10.19 -13.99 25.42
N ASP A 189 -8.89 -14.24 25.26
CA ASP A 189 -7.88 -13.19 25.08
C ASP A 189 -7.95 -12.56 23.68
N ARG A 190 -8.73 -13.14 22.77
CA ARG A 190 -8.97 -12.68 21.39
C ARG A 190 -10.38 -12.14 21.16
N LEU A 191 -11.11 -11.80 22.22
CA LEU A 191 -12.41 -11.13 22.10
C LEU A 191 -12.23 -9.64 21.74
N PRO A 192 -13.21 -9.03 21.04
CA PRO A 192 -13.23 -7.58 20.89
C PRO A 192 -13.17 -6.89 22.27
N PRO A 193 -12.56 -5.70 22.37
CA PRO A 193 -12.66 -4.90 23.59
C PRO A 193 -14.15 -4.56 23.86
N ASP A 194 -14.58 -4.65 25.12
CA ASP A 194 -15.93 -4.25 25.53
C ASP A 194 -16.09 -2.73 25.36
N ASP A 195 -16.88 -2.31 24.37
CA ASP A 195 -17.23 -0.88 24.12
C ASP A 195 -18.03 -0.25 25.27
N ASP A 196 -18.44 -1.03 26.28
CA ASP A 196 -19.29 -0.60 27.40
C ASP A 196 -18.50 0.02 28.58
N GLN A 197 -17.16 0.06 28.56
CA GLN A 197 -16.37 0.65 29.67
C GLN A 197 -16.18 2.17 29.58
N ASP A 198 -16.61 2.83 28.49
CA ASP A 198 -16.41 4.27 28.29
C ASP A 198 -17.65 5.15 28.60
N GLN A 199 -18.76 4.58 29.11
CA GLN A 199 -20.00 5.35 29.32
C GLN A 199 -20.35 5.73 30.77
N ASP A 200 -19.63 5.24 31.79
CA ASP A 200 -20.02 5.40 33.21
C ASP A 200 -19.07 6.24 34.09
N GLU A 201 -18.15 7.03 33.52
CA GLU A 201 -17.20 7.86 34.31
C GLU A 201 -17.25 9.38 34.05
N PHE A 202 -18.41 9.91 33.63
CA PHE A 202 -18.64 11.37 33.57
C PHE A 202 -19.87 11.80 34.36
N ASP A 203 -19.77 11.69 35.69
CA ASP A 203 -20.50 12.55 36.61
C ASP A 203 -19.61 12.88 37.81
N THR A 204 -18.69 13.84 37.63
CA THR A 204 -18.19 14.66 38.76
C THR A 204 -17.76 16.04 38.27
N GLU A 205 -18.67 16.99 38.49
CA GLU A 205 -18.42 18.36 38.96
C GLU A 205 -17.26 19.18 38.35
N SER A 206 -17.64 20.03 37.39
CA SER A 206 -17.41 21.49 37.40
C SER A 206 -16.15 22.05 38.10
N ASP A 207 -15.11 22.39 37.33
CA ASP A 207 -14.49 23.73 37.26
C ASP A 207 -13.25 23.73 36.36
N GLU A 208 -13.42 23.91 35.05
CA GLU A 208 -12.37 24.41 34.14
C GLU A 208 -12.99 24.92 32.81
N ARG A 209 -13.94 25.85 32.91
CA ARG A 209 -14.42 26.63 31.76
C ARG A 209 -13.37 27.70 31.41
N ASP A 210 -12.28 27.32 30.73
CA ASP A 210 -11.52 28.21 29.82
C ASP A 210 -10.31 27.56 29.12
N ARG A 211 -10.40 26.28 28.74
CA ARG A 211 -9.51 25.73 27.70
C ARG A 211 -10.33 25.45 26.47
N VAL A 212 -10.26 26.39 25.53
CA VAL A 212 -10.65 26.21 24.14
C VAL A 212 -9.98 24.94 23.63
N SER A 213 -10.75 23.86 23.59
CA SER A 213 -10.41 22.62 22.91
C SER A 213 -10.38 22.92 21.41
N ALA A 214 -9.22 23.37 20.93
CA ALA A 214 -8.92 23.35 19.51
C ALA A 214 -8.55 21.91 19.18
N ALA A 215 -9.47 21.19 18.55
CA ALA A 215 -9.11 20.00 17.78
C ALA A 215 -7.89 20.36 16.90
N PRO A 216 -6.85 19.51 16.81
CA PRO A 216 -5.66 19.83 16.04
C PRO A 216 -6.09 20.12 14.60
N HIS A 217 -5.92 21.36 14.15
CA HIS A 217 -6.23 21.70 12.76
C HIS A 217 -5.08 21.13 11.91
N TRP A 218 -5.26 19.94 11.33
CA TRP A 218 -4.23 19.22 10.59
C TRP A 218 -3.81 19.90 9.26
N ASP A 219 -4.46 21.00 8.88
CA ASP A 219 -4.01 21.82 7.76
C ASP A 219 -2.96 22.83 8.24
N LEU A 220 -1.70 22.56 7.91
CA LEU A 220 -0.57 23.47 8.16
C LEU A 220 -0.86 24.87 7.59
N PRO A 221 -0.29 25.94 8.18
CA PRO A 221 -0.40 27.30 7.66
C PRO A 221 0.20 27.40 6.24
N PRO A 222 -0.14 28.46 5.48
CA PRO A 222 0.50 28.75 4.20
C PRO A 222 2.03 28.70 4.31
N LEU A 223 2.65 27.87 3.48
CA LEU A 223 4.10 27.65 3.51
C LEU A 223 4.83 28.69 2.66
N PRO A 224 6.06 29.08 3.04
CA PRO A 224 6.90 29.91 2.19
C PRO A 224 7.28 29.18 0.90
N GLU A 225 7.44 29.93 -0.19
CA GLU A 225 7.84 29.40 -1.50
C GLU A 225 9.34 29.11 -1.61
N GLY A 226 10.12 29.48 -0.58
CA GLY A 226 11.56 29.28 -0.52
C GLY A 226 12.01 27.86 -0.84
N ASP A 227 13.22 27.76 -1.40
CA ASP A 227 13.88 26.48 -1.67
C ASP A 227 14.38 25.82 -0.37
N VAL A 228 15.02 24.64 -0.48
CA VAL A 228 15.53 23.91 0.69
C VAL A 228 16.45 24.75 1.59
N ALA A 229 17.20 25.70 1.03
CA ALA A 229 18.18 26.48 1.77
C ALA A 229 17.52 27.60 2.60
N SER A 230 16.39 28.15 2.15
CA SER A 230 15.70 29.25 2.83
C SER A 230 14.38 28.86 3.51
N PHE A 231 13.74 27.77 3.09
CA PHE A 231 12.39 27.35 3.52
C PHE A 231 12.17 27.42 5.02
N ARG A 232 13.00 26.70 5.81
CA ARG A 232 12.84 26.62 7.27
C ARG A 232 13.06 27.98 7.95
N ALA A 233 14.03 28.76 7.47
CA ALA A 233 14.36 30.07 8.02
C ALA A 233 13.30 31.13 7.64
N GLU A 234 12.67 31.00 6.48
CA GLU A 234 11.51 31.81 6.09
C GLU A 234 10.28 31.45 6.90
N ALA A 235 9.98 30.16 7.09
CA ALA A 235 8.88 29.69 7.92
C ALA A 235 9.00 30.24 9.35
N TYR A 236 10.20 30.16 9.94
CA TYR A 236 10.48 30.73 11.27
C TYR A 236 10.24 32.24 11.36
N ARG A 237 10.52 32.98 10.29
CA ARG A 237 10.37 34.45 10.25
C ARG A 237 8.94 34.91 9.98
N GLN A 238 8.15 34.11 9.26
CA GLN A 238 6.83 34.50 8.76
C GLN A 238 5.67 33.93 9.59
N LEU A 239 5.86 32.78 10.24
CA LEU A 239 4.80 32.08 10.95
C LEU A 239 4.79 32.40 12.46
N PRO A 240 3.60 32.39 13.10
CA PRO A 240 3.49 32.31 14.56
C PRO A 240 4.26 31.10 15.11
N THR A 241 4.64 31.15 16.38
CA THR A 241 5.50 30.12 16.99
C THR A 241 4.88 28.71 16.95
N LEU A 242 3.59 28.57 17.27
CA LEU A 242 2.92 27.26 17.24
C LEU A 242 2.84 26.69 15.82
N ASP A 243 2.48 27.53 14.86
CA ASP A 243 2.43 27.22 13.43
C ASP A 243 3.80 26.79 12.89
N PHE A 244 4.87 27.51 13.26
CA PHE A 244 6.23 27.13 12.92
C PHE A 244 6.61 25.77 13.50
N LEU A 245 6.27 25.47 14.77
CA LEU A 245 6.60 24.19 15.38
C LEU A 245 5.94 23.01 14.66
N GLN A 246 4.70 23.17 14.19
CA GLN A 246 4.03 22.13 13.39
C GLN A 246 4.71 21.91 12.03
N VAL A 247 5.09 23.01 11.35
CA VAL A 247 5.85 22.92 10.09
C VAL A 247 7.23 22.32 10.31
N ASP A 248 7.91 22.70 11.40
CA ASP A 248 9.25 22.20 11.73
C ASP A 248 9.22 20.72 12.09
N ASP A 249 8.21 20.22 12.80
CA ASP A 249 8.08 18.79 13.10
C ASP A 249 7.98 17.95 11.81
N ALA A 250 7.12 18.36 10.87
CA ALA A 250 7.02 17.74 9.55
C ALA A 250 8.34 17.81 8.76
N TYR A 251 9.02 18.96 8.79
CA TYR A 251 10.34 19.14 8.17
C TYR A 251 11.41 18.23 8.81
N GLN A 252 11.47 18.15 10.14
CA GLN A 252 12.42 17.31 10.88
C GLN A 252 12.14 15.82 10.66
N HIS A 253 10.87 15.43 10.50
CA HIS A 253 10.50 14.09 10.09
C HIS A 253 11.13 13.75 8.73
N GLY A 254 10.91 14.60 7.71
CA GLY A 254 11.49 14.40 6.38
C GLY A 254 13.02 14.33 6.37
N LEU A 255 13.67 15.22 7.13
CA LEU A 255 15.12 15.24 7.26
C LEU A 255 15.65 13.93 7.85
N ARG A 256 15.11 13.50 9.00
CA ARG A 256 15.55 12.27 9.68
C ARG A 256 15.32 11.03 8.83
N THR A 257 14.19 10.96 8.13
CA THR A 257 13.83 9.83 7.26
C THR A 257 14.78 9.77 6.05
N ALA A 258 15.12 10.91 5.44
CA ALA A 258 16.13 10.97 4.37
C ALA A 258 17.52 10.54 4.85
N CYS A 259 17.97 11.07 6.01
CA CYS A 259 19.27 10.69 6.58
C CYS A 259 19.34 9.17 6.86
N ARG A 260 18.27 8.58 7.42
CA ARG A 260 18.21 7.14 7.69
C ARG A 260 18.27 6.32 6.40
N TRP A 261 17.47 6.68 5.40
CA TRP A 261 17.43 5.99 4.10
C TRP A 261 18.81 6.01 3.42
N LEU A 262 19.41 7.19 3.32
CA LEU A 262 20.70 7.39 2.69
C LEU A 262 21.85 6.70 3.42
N SER A 263 21.90 6.79 4.76
CA SER A 263 22.91 6.08 5.56
C SER A 263 22.90 4.56 5.34
N GLY A 264 21.73 3.99 5.02
CA GLY A 264 21.58 2.57 4.69
C GLY A 264 21.84 2.21 3.22
N HIS A 265 21.90 3.18 2.31
CA HIS A 265 21.76 2.95 0.87
C HIS A 265 23.00 2.30 0.22
N PRO A 266 22.86 1.30 -0.66
CA PRO A 266 23.99 0.63 -1.32
C PRO A 266 24.86 1.58 -2.15
N GLU A 267 24.25 2.46 -2.96
CA GLU A 267 25.01 3.46 -3.74
C GLU A 267 25.82 4.42 -2.86
N GLN A 268 25.33 4.70 -1.66
CA GLN A 268 26.05 5.51 -0.68
C GLN A 268 27.26 4.76 -0.13
N ARG A 269 27.13 3.46 0.17
CA ARG A 269 28.26 2.62 0.60
C ARG A 269 29.30 2.47 -0.50
N THR A 270 28.90 2.38 -1.76
CA THR A 270 29.81 2.31 -2.91
C THR A 270 30.52 3.65 -3.15
N ALA A 271 29.82 4.77 -3.06
CA ALA A 271 30.42 6.10 -3.14
C ALA A 271 31.49 6.33 -2.04
N VAL A 272 31.34 5.66 -0.88
CA VAL A 272 32.29 5.68 0.25
C VAL A 272 33.36 4.57 0.18
N SER A 273 33.10 3.46 -0.50
CA SER A 273 34.04 2.32 -0.61
C SER A 273 34.99 2.45 -1.80
N GLU A 274 34.63 3.21 -2.83
CA GLU A 274 35.54 3.59 -3.91
C GLU A 274 36.70 4.48 -3.44
N THR A 275 36.69 4.87 -2.16
CA THR A 275 37.72 5.62 -1.45
C THR A 275 38.75 4.72 -0.72
N GLY A 276 38.68 3.39 -0.87
CA GLY A 276 39.58 2.42 -0.25
C GLY A 276 40.25 1.44 -1.25
N GLU A 277 41.57 1.34 -1.16
CA GLU A 277 42.52 0.64 -2.04
C GLU A 277 42.16 -0.77 -2.57
N LEU A 278 42.16 -0.91 -3.90
CA LEU A 278 42.95 -1.85 -4.75
C LEU A 278 42.29 -1.95 -6.16
N ASP A 279 40.99 -1.65 -6.24
CA ASP A 279 40.20 -1.62 -7.48
C ASP A 279 40.48 -0.38 -8.37
N HIS A 280 41.27 0.57 -7.84
CA HIS A 280 41.69 1.81 -8.48
C HIS A 280 42.58 1.61 -9.72
N TYR A 281 43.22 0.44 -9.86
CA TYR A 281 44.09 0.14 -11.02
C TYR A 281 43.34 -0.44 -12.23
N LEU A 282 42.17 -1.07 -12.03
CA LEU A 282 41.42 -1.69 -13.13
C LEU A 282 40.40 -0.73 -13.77
N ARG A 283 39.87 0.24 -13.02
CA ARG A 283 38.98 1.29 -13.56
C ARG A 283 39.68 2.35 -14.41
N ARG A 284 41.01 2.40 -14.37
CA ARG A 284 41.81 3.28 -15.23
C ARG A 284 41.86 2.82 -16.69
N LEU A 285 41.41 1.59 -16.97
CA LEU A 285 41.39 1.01 -18.31
C LEU A 285 40.04 1.22 -19.04
N PHE A 286 38.96 1.55 -18.32
CA PHE A 286 37.65 1.85 -18.91
C PHE A 286 36.86 2.88 -18.06
N PRO A 287 37.07 4.20 -18.23
CA PRO A 287 36.09 5.17 -17.77
C PRO A 287 34.86 5.07 -18.67
N GLU A 288 33.68 4.75 -18.13
CA GLU A 288 32.44 5.09 -18.83
C GLU A 288 32.32 6.62 -18.83
N PRO A 289 32.30 7.28 -19.99
CA PRO A 289 32.14 8.72 -20.04
C PRO A 289 30.71 9.06 -19.58
N VAL A 290 30.62 10.01 -18.65
CA VAL A 290 29.39 10.79 -18.46
C VAL A 290 29.06 11.37 -19.84
N GLU A 291 27.89 11.04 -20.40
CA GLU A 291 27.46 11.61 -21.68
C GLU A 291 27.51 13.14 -21.59
N ASP A 292 28.05 13.81 -22.62
CA ASP A 292 28.31 15.26 -22.64
C ASP A 292 27.06 16.12 -22.32
N GLY A 293 25.86 15.54 -22.44
CA GLY A 293 24.60 16.19 -22.06
C GLY A 293 24.24 16.12 -20.57
N GLN A 294 24.72 15.12 -19.83
CA GLN A 294 24.30 14.89 -18.44
C GLN A 294 25.00 15.83 -17.45
N ALA A 295 26.30 16.08 -17.63
CA ALA A 295 27.03 17.07 -16.84
C ALA A 295 26.49 18.49 -17.08
N ALA A 296 26.20 18.83 -18.35
CA ALA A 296 25.57 20.09 -18.71
C ALA A 296 24.15 20.23 -18.11
N ALA A 297 23.35 19.14 -18.10
CA ALA A 297 22.04 19.12 -17.47
C ALA A 297 22.12 19.33 -15.95
N GLY A 298 23.09 18.71 -15.26
CA GLY A 298 23.31 18.91 -13.83
C GLY A 298 23.75 20.34 -13.48
N VAL A 299 24.65 20.93 -14.28
CA VAL A 299 25.07 22.34 -14.12
C VAL A 299 23.91 23.30 -14.40
N ALA A 300 23.17 23.10 -15.49
CA ALA A 300 22.00 23.92 -15.82
C ALA A 300 20.90 23.81 -14.75
N LEU A 301 20.72 22.63 -14.14
CA LEU A 301 19.80 22.44 -13.02
C LEU A 301 20.23 23.24 -11.78
N LEU A 302 21.52 23.25 -11.45
CA LEU A 302 22.06 24.04 -10.36
C LEU A 302 21.90 25.56 -10.61
N GLU A 303 22.27 26.03 -11.80
CA GLU A 303 22.18 27.45 -12.20
C GLU A 303 20.75 27.96 -12.29
N SER A 304 19.81 27.10 -12.69
CA SER A 304 18.39 27.47 -12.77
C SER A 304 17.69 27.51 -11.41
N ARG A 305 18.22 26.82 -10.38
CA ARG A 305 17.55 26.67 -9.09
C ARG A 305 18.15 27.52 -7.97
N TYR A 306 19.43 27.86 -8.06
CA TYR A 306 20.09 28.61 -6.99
C TYR A 306 20.73 29.89 -7.54
N PRO A 307 20.55 31.05 -6.88
CA PRO A 307 21.25 32.26 -7.26
C PRO A 307 22.76 32.09 -7.06
N GLU A 308 23.57 32.82 -7.83
CA GLU A 308 25.03 32.65 -7.88
C GLU A 308 25.71 32.68 -6.48
N HIS A 309 25.21 33.50 -5.56
CA HIS A 309 25.73 33.57 -4.20
C HIS A 309 25.39 32.31 -3.35
N ALA A 310 24.22 31.70 -3.57
CA ALA A 310 23.84 30.43 -2.94
C ALA A 310 24.65 29.28 -3.55
N LEU A 311 24.89 29.27 -4.85
CA LEU A 311 25.82 28.33 -5.50
C LEU A 311 27.24 28.48 -4.96
N ARG A 312 27.71 29.71 -4.72
CA ARG A 312 29.02 29.96 -4.07
C ARG A 312 29.03 29.52 -2.61
N ALA A 313 27.91 29.57 -1.89
CA ALA A 313 27.79 29.07 -0.53
C ALA A 313 27.70 27.53 -0.48
N VAL A 314 26.99 26.91 -1.42
CA VAL A 314 26.95 25.45 -1.63
C VAL A 314 28.34 24.96 -2.06
N ALA A 315 29.00 25.63 -3.00
CA ALA A 315 30.39 25.35 -3.35
C ALA A 315 31.38 25.63 -2.21
N GLY A 316 31.13 26.67 -1.41
CA GLY A 316 31.96 27.06 -0.28
C GLY A 316 31.78 26.18 0.96
N GLY A 317 30.61 25.55 1.14
CA GLY A 317 30.25 24.75 2.31
C GLY A 317 30.20 23.23 2.05
N LEU A 318 29.74 22.79 0.88
CA LEU A 318 29.68 21.38 0.45
C LEU A 318 30.90 20.94 -0.38
N LEU A 319 31.49 21.81 -1.23
CA LEU A 319 32.67 21.45 -2.04
C LEU A 319 34.01 21.77 -1.34
N CYS A 320 33.99 22.32 -0.12
CA CYS A 320 35.20 22.61 0.64
C CYS A 320 35.48 21.64 1.79
N VAL A 321 34.54 20.74 2.13
CA VAL A 321 34.81 19.60 3.02
C VAL A 321 35.16 18.41 2.13
N GLY A 322 36.45 18.26 1.82
CA GLY A 322 36.94 17.18 0.95
C GLY A 322 37.64 17.64 -0.33
N ARG A 323 38.54 18.64 -0.25
CA ARG A 323 39.59 18.81 -1.27
C ARG A 323 40.62 17.67 -1.20
N GLY A 324 40.18 16.43 -1.31
CA GLY A 324 40.98 15.32 -1.82
C GLY A 324 41.05 15.42 -3.35
N ARG A 325 42.06 14.80 -3.97
CA ARG A 325 42.24 14.76 -5.44
C ARG A 325 41.08 14.06 -6.21
N GLU A 326 40.03 13.63 -5.51
CA GLU A 326 38.89 12.84 -5.98
C GLU A 326 37.68 13.67 -6.44
N ALA A 327 37.73 15.01 -6.28
CA ALA A 327 36.68 15.94 -6.71
C ALA A 327 36.45 16.05 -8.25
N ARG A 328 36.92 15.08 -9.05
CA ARG A 328 36.83 15.11 -10.53
C ARG A 328 35.58 14.42 -11.10
N ASN A 329 34.77 13.76 -10.28
CA ASN A 329 33.69 12.87 -10.74
C ASN A 329 32.26 13.33 -10.40
N PHE A 330 32.09 14.58 -9.95
CA PHE A 330 30.76 15.17 -9.69
C PHE A 330 30.50 16.35 -10.64
N PRO A 331 29.23 16.61 -11.01
CA PRO A 331 28.01 15.93 -10.57
C PRO A 331 27.80 14.56 -11.25
N LYS A 332 27.22 13.59 -10.51
CA LYS A 332 26.85 12.27 -11.03
C LYS A 332 25.37 11.99 -10.77
N ARG A 333 24.62 11.49 -11.76
CA ARG A 333 23.21 11.12 -11.58
C ARG A 333 23.08 9.99 -10.55
N PHE A 334 22.10 10.10 -9.65
CA PHE A 334 21.69 9.01 -8.76
C PHE A 334 21.05 7.91 -9.60
N THR A 335 21.51 6.67 -9.48
CA THR A 335 21.10 5.61 -10.43
C THR A 335 19.85 4.86 -10.00
N ASP A 336 19.54 4.83 -8.71
CA ASP A 336 18.34 4.17 -8.16
C ASP A 336 17.08 5.06 -8.22
N GLU A 337 16.59 5.32 -9.43
CA GLU A 337 15.39 6.14 -9.63
C GLU A 337 14.13 5.52 -9.02
N VAL A 338 14.03 4.20 -9.01
CA VAL A 338 12.89 3.47 -8.41
C VAL A 338 12.93 3.60 -6.90
N GLY A 339 14.07 3.35 -6.26
CA GLY A 339 14.25 3.54 -4.83
C GLY A 339 13.99 4.98 -4.39
N LEU A 340 14.37 5.97 -5.22
CA LEU A 340 14.02 7.36 -4.99
C LEU A 340 12.51 7.60 -5.01
N GLN A 341 11.79 7.07 -6.01
CA GLN A 341 10.33 7.20 -6.08
C GLN A 341 9.63 6.52 -4.90
N VAL A 342 10.07 5.32 -4.53
CA VAL A 342 9.55 4.58 -3.36
C VAL A 342 9.80 5.35 -2.07
N PHE A 343 11.01 5.86 -1.87
CA PHE A 343 11.34 6.69 -0.70
C PHE A 343 10.47 7.93 -0.61
N LEU A 344 10.38 8.70 -1.70
CA LEU A 344 9.61 9.95 -1.75
C LEU A 344 8.12 9.72 -1.61
N GLY A 345 7.57 8.69 -2.26
CA GLY A 345 6.18 8.29 -2.16
C GLY A 345 5.83 7.82 -0.74
N GLY A 346 6.66 6.97 -0.14
CA GLY A 346 6.47 6.50 1.22
C GLY A 346 6.56 7.61 2.27
N LEU A 347 7.42 8.61 2.05
CA LEU A 347 7.56 9.77 2.93
C LEU A 347 6.27 10.62 3.02
N VAL A 348 5.45 10.62 1.97
CA VAL A 348 4.23 11.45 1.89
C VAL A 348 2.94 10.64 1.82
N ALA A 349 2.99 9.30 1.88
CA ALA A 349 1.83 8.43 1.74
C ALA A 349 0.77 8.67 2.83
N ASP A 350 1.21 9.00 4.05
CA ASP A 350 0.40 9.34 5.22
C ASP A 350 0.31 10.86 5.45
N ALA A 351 0.72 11.69 4.48
CA ALA A 351 0.64 13.13 4.63
C ALA A 351 -0.82 13.59 4.72
N LEU A 352 -1.14 14.28 5.81
CA LEU A 352 -2.50 14.74 6.13
C LEU A 352 -2.99 15.88 5.23
N SER A 353 -2.09 16.62 4.59
CA SER A 353 -2.41 17.68 3.64
C SER A 353 -1.27 17.92 2.64
N ARG A 354 -1.58 18.62 1.55
CA ARG A 354 -0.58 19.06 0.55
C ARG A 354 0.59 19.80 1.20
N ARG A 355 0.29 20.68 2.17
CA ARG A 355 1.32 21.45 2.89
C ARG A 355 2.15 20.54 3.79
N HIS A 356 1.52 19.58 4.46
CA HIS A 356 2.24 18.58 5.26
C HIS A 356 3.23 17.78 4.42
N ALA A 357 2.81 17.31 3.23
CA ALA A 357 3.70 16.64 2.29
C ALA A 357 4.87 17.53 1.84
N ILE A 358 4.61 18.79 1.49
CA ILE A 358 5.67 19.72 1.07
C ILE A 358 6.70 19.97 2.18
N ALA A 359 6.25 20.16 3.42
CA ALA A 359 7.16 20.37 4.55
C ALA A 359 8.10 19.15 4.74
N ARG A 360 7.56 17.93 4.65
CA ARG A 360 8.36 16.69 4.70
C ARG A 360 9.33 16.59 3.52
N LEU A 361 8.89 16.90 2.31
CA LEU A 361 9.75 16.89 1.11
C LEU A 361 10.90 17.90 1.21
N ARG A 362 10.64 19.11 1.73
CA ARG A 362 11.69 20.11 1.99
C ARG A 362 12.68 19.62 3.05
N GLY A 363 12.19 18.96 4.10
CA GLY A 363 13.02 18.25 5.07
C GLY A 363 13.92 17.19 4.43
N ALA A 364 13.37 16.36 3.55
CA ALA A 364 14.10 15.33 2.84
C ALA A 364 15.17 15.89 1.90
N GLN A 365 14.90 17.00 1.21
CA GLN A 365 15.93 17.70 0.42
C GLN A 365 17.10 18.13 1.31
N ALA A 366 16.83 18.63 2.52
CA ALA A 366 17.89 19.04 3.45
C ALA A 366 18.69 17.84 3.96
N GLY A 367 18.02 16.75 4.34
CA GLY A 367 18.67 15.50 4.74
C GLY A 367 19.55 14.93 3.62
N ALA A 368 19.02 14.88 2.38
CA ALA A 368 19.79 14.45 1.20
C ALA A 368 21.04 15.30 0.99
N MET A 369 20.91 16.62 1.14
CA MET A 369 22.03 17.55 1.01
C MET A 369 23.12 17.31 2.06
N LEU A 370 22.77 16.92 3.30
CA LEU A 370 23.76 16.52 4.32
C LEU A 370 24.56 15.26 3.93
N HIS A 371 24.03 14.44 3.03
CA HIS A 371 24.69 13.26 2.48
C HIS A 371 25.38 13.51 1.13
N GLY A 372 25.42 14.76 0.64
CA GLY A 372 26.05 15.10 -0.65
C GLY A 372 25.15 14.79 -1.87
N LEU A 373 23.86 14.53 -1.64
CA LEU A 373 22.86 14.28 -2.67
C LEU A 373 21.97 15.51 -2.87
N LEU A 374 21.99 16.07 -4.07
CA LEU A 374 21.04 17.10 -4.48
C LEU A 374 19.74 16.44 -4.94
N LEU A 375 18.71 16.49 -4.11
CA LEU A 375 17.35 16.10 -4.48
C LEU A 375 16.63 17.26 -5.18
N ALA A 376 16.33 17.09 -6.46
CA ALA A 376 15.62 18.06 -7.28
C ALA A 376 14.16 17.66 -7.46
N LEU A 377 13.27 18.47 -6.91
CA LEU A 377 11.82 18.36 -7.06
C LEU A 377 11.31 19.42 -8.05
N PRO A 378 10.12 19.23 -8.67
CA PRO A 378 9.45 20.28 -9.42
C PRO A 378 9.39 21.59 -8.63
N SER A 379 9.57 22.74 -9.28
CA SER A 379 9.52 24.05 -8.61
C SER A 379 8.11 24.41 -8.15
N ASP A 380 7.10 23.82 -8.80
CA ASP A 380 5.68 24.13 -8.68
C ASP A 380 4.91 23.04 -7.90
N LEU A 381 5.50 22.43 -6.87
CA LEU A 381 4.86 21.37 -6.06
C LEU A 381 3.47 21.75 -5.55
N LEU A 382 3.24 23.04 -5.26
CA LEU A 382 1.94 23.53 -4.81
C LEU A 382 0.83 23.44 -5.86
N SER A 383 1.14 23.30 -7.15
CA SER A 383 0.15 23.10 -8.22
C SER A 383 0.14 21.68 -8.78
N ARG A 384 1.16 20.87 -8.51
CA ARG A 384 1.25 19.49 -9.00
C ARG A 384 0.25 18.55 -8.33
N GLY A 385 -0.17 17.52 -9.07
CA GLY A 385 -0.89 16.34 -8.61
C GLY A 385 0.04 15.17 -8.31
N GLY A 386 -0.54 14.10 -7.77
CA GLY A 386 0.18 12.89 -7.33
C GLY A 386 0.17 12.69 -5.81
N PRO A 387 0.79 11.60 -5.32
CA PRO A 387 0.74 11.18 -3.92
C PRO A 387 1.10 12.29 -2.95
N GLY A 388 0.29 12.48 -1.92
CA GLY A 388 0.46 13.47 -0.86
C GLY A 388 0.20 14.93 -1.27
N LEU A 389 0.12 15.25 -2.56
CA LEU A 389 -0.11 16.63 -3.06
C LEU A 389 -1.52 16.82 -3.61
N GLY A 390 -1.96 15.92 -4.50
CA GLY A 390 -3.28 15.97 -5.14
C GLY A 390 -4.26 14.88 -4.67
N THR A 391 -3.85 14.08 -3.69
CA THR A 391 -4.56 12.87 -3.26
C THR A 391 -5.28 13.07 -1.94
N VAL A 392 -6.25 12.20 -1.66
CA VAL A 392 -6.89 12.13 -0.35
C VAL A 392 -5.95 11.38 0.60
N ALA A 393 -5.83 11.82 1.85
CA ALA A 393 -5.12 11.06 2.87
C ALA A 393 -5.82 9.70 3.04
N PHE A 394 -5.13 8.61 2.72
CA PHE A 394 -5.73 7.29 2.71
C PHE A 394 -5.49 6.57 4.04
N GLY A 395 -6.43 6.75 4.97
CA GLY A 395 -6.40 6.14 6.30
C GLY A 395 -7.27 4.90 6.43
N TYR A 396 -7.29 4.32 7.64
CA TYR A 396 -8.17 3.20 7.98
C TYR A 396 -9.65 3.55 7.81
N GLU A 397 -10.08 4.76 8.20
CA GLU A 397 -11.47 5.21 7.99
C GLU A 397 -11.89 5.17 6.51
N THR A 398 -11.00 5.61 5.60
CA THR A 398 -11.27 5.56 4.16
C THR A 398 -11.37 4.11 3.68
N ALA A 399 -10.47 3.24 4.15
CA ALA A 399 -10.50 1.82 3.81
C ALA A 399 -11.77 1.14 4.32
N ASP A 400 -12.20 1.41 5.56
CA ASP A 400 -13.41 0.84 6.16
C ASP A 400 -14.68 1.31 5.45
N ARG A 401 -14.70 2.57 5.01
CA ARG A 401 -15.79 3.10 4.19
C ARG A 401 -15.88 2.39 2.83
N ILE A 402 -14.74 2.08 2.21
CA ILE A 402 -14.69 1.27 0.99
C ILE A 402 -15.19 -0.15 1.26
N ARG A 403 -14.69 -0.82 2.31
CA ARG A 403 -15.06 -2.19 2.70
C ARG A 403 -16.56 -2.36 2.94
N SER A 404 -17.14 -1.44 3.70
CA SER A 404 -18.57 -1.48 4.08
C SER A 404 -19.52 -1.13 2.93
N ARG A 405 -19.03 -0.53 1.83
CA ARG A 405 -19.86 -0.04 0.71
C ARG A 405 -19.56 -0.68 -0.64
N ILE A 406 -18.49 -1.46 -0.76
CA ILE A 406 -18.10 -2.15 -1.99
C ILE A 406 -17.71 -3.60 -1.68
N ALA A 407 -18.45 -4.56 -2.24
CA ALA A 407 -18.18 -5.98 -2.06
C ALA A 407 -17.17 -6.54 -3.08
N SER A 408 -17.03 -5.93 -4.25
CA SER A 408 -16.15 -6.39 -5.32
C SER A 408 -14.71 -6.02 -5.01
N PRO A 409 -13.80 -7.01 -4.88
CA PRO A 409 -12.39 -6.75 -4.63
C PRO A 409 -11.77 -5.80 -5.66
N VAL A 410 -12.13 -5.96 -6.94
CA VAL A 410 -11.56 -5.15 -8.03
C VAL A 410 -12.12 -3.73 -8.04
N HIS A 411 -13.38 -3.53 -7.68
CA HIS A 411 -13.96 -2.18 -7.58
C HIS A 411 -13.35 -1.43 -6.39
N ALA A 412 -13.22 -2.11 -5.24
CA ALA A 412 -12.59 -1.56 -4.04
C ALA A 412 -11.12 -1.16 -4.29
N ALA A 413 -10.33 -2.03 -4.95
CA ALA A 413 -8.95 -1.73 -5.31
C ALA A 413 -8.83 -0.59 -6.32
N ALA A 414 -9.72 -0.52 -7.32
CA ALA A 414 -9.74 0.58 -8.29
C ALA A 414 -10.01 1.93 -7.61
N LEU A 415 -11.00 1.99 -6.72
CA LEU A 415 -11.30 3.19 -5.94
C LEU A 415 -10.14 3.58 -5.03
N ALA A 416 -9.59 2.63 -4.26
CA ALA A 416 -8.45 2.89 -3.40
C ALA A 416 -7.25 3.43 -4.18
N THR A 417 -6.90 2.80 -5.30
CA THR A 417 -5.79 3.22 -6.15
C THR A 417 -5.99 4.62 -6.69
N ALA A 418 -7.19 4.94 -7.18
CA ALA A 418 -7.50 6.29 -7.66
C ALA A 418 -7.32 7.35 -6.56
N LEU A 419 -7.76 7.05 -5.33
CA LEU A 419 -7.68 7.97 -4.18
C LEU A 419 -6.25 8.27 -3.74
N PHE A 420 -5.39 7.25 -3.59
CA PHE A 420 -4.03 7.45 -3.07
C PHE A 420 -2.99 7.78 -4.14
N THR A 421 -3.23 7.47 -5.42
CA THR A 421 -2.32 7.86 -6.51
C THR A 421 -2.69 9.20 -7.13
N GLY A 422 -4.00 9.52 -7.20
CA GLY A 422 -4.52 10.67 -7.92
C GLY A 422 -4.38 10.52 -9.44
N CYS A 423 -4.10 9.32 -9.95
CA CYS A 423 -4.01 9.06 -11.38
C CYS A 423 -5.39 9.08 -12.03
N THR A 424 -5.42 9.49 -13.30
CA THR A 424 -6.65 9.50 -14.10
C THR A 424 -7.18 8.06 -14.32
N PRO A 425 -8.49 7.88 -14.51
CA PRO A 425 -9.05 6.56 -14.82
C PRO A 425 -8.42 5.91 -16.05
N ASP A 426 -8.08 6.70 -17.07
CA ASP A 426 -7.47 6.21 -18.31
C ASP A 426 -6.06 5.65 -18.07
N ASP A 427 -5.25 6.35 -17.27
CA ASP A 427 -3.91 5.94 -16.89
C ASP A 427 -3.92 4.60 -16.15
N LEU A 428 -4.83 4.44 -15.18
CA LEU A 428 -4.98 3.22 -14.40
C LEU A 428 -5.62 2.06 -15.21
N ALA A 429 -6.55 2.38 -16.12
CA ALA A 429 -7.29 1.40 -16.91
C ALA A 429 -6.49 0.86 -18.10
N ALA A 430 -5.58 1.66 -18.67
CA ALA A 430 -4.83 1.27 -19.85
C ALA A 430 -3.62 0.38 -19.51
N ASN A 431 -2.93 0.68 -18.41
CA ASN A 431 -1.51 0.33 -18.30
C ASN A 431 -1.14 -0.61 -17.14
N VAL A 432 -2.06 -0.97 -16.24
CA VAL A 432 -1.71 -1.67 -15.00
C VAL A 432 -2.02 -3.18 -15.10
N PRO A 433 -1.02 -4.06 -15.37
CA PRO A 433 -1.21 -5.50 -15.27
C PRO A 433 -1.28 -5.97 -13.81
N ILE A 434 -1.75 -7.20 -13.57
CA ILE A 434 -1.82 -7.80 -12.23
C ILE A 434 -0.42 -7.93 -11.60
N GLU A 435 0.58 -8.25 -12.41
CA GLU A 435 1.99 -8.39 -11.97
C GLU A 435 2.67 -7.06 -11.62
N ALA A 436 2.03 -5.91 -11.91
CA ALA A 436 2.58 -4.61 -11.51
C ALA A 436 2.37 -4.29 -10.02
N LEU A 437 1.62 -5.13 -9.30
CA LEU A 437 1.48 -5.08 -7.85
C LEU A 437 2.49 -6.04 -7.21
N SER A 438 3.35 -5.55 -6.32
CA SER A 438 4.30 -6.39 -5.58
C SER A 438 3.59 -7.48 -4.78
N GLU A 439 4.28 -8.59 -4.49
CA GLU A 439 3.68 -9.74 -3.79
C GLU A 439 3.04 -9.38 -2.45
N ASP A 440 3.66 -8.49 -1.68
CA ASP A 440 3.13 -7.96 -0.40
C ASP A 440 2.10 -6.83 -0.57
N ALA A 441 1.77 -6.48 -1.82
CA ALA A 441 0.90 -5.37 -2.20
C ALA A 441 1.35 -4.00 -1.65
N ALA A 442 2.62 -3.83 -1.28
CA ALA A 442 3.16 -2.57 -0.77
C ALA A 442 3.59 -1.60 -1.89
N LEU A 443 3.89 -2.11 -3.09
CA LEU A 443 4.34 -1.31 -4.23
C LEU A 443 3.44 -1.55 -5.44
N PHE A 444 3.18 -0.47 -6.16
CA PHE A 444 2.31 -0.46 -7.31
C PHE A 444 2.97 0.30 -8.46
N ALA A 445 3.30 -0.40 -9.53
CA ALA A 445 3.93 0.18 -10.71
C ALA A 445 2.89 0.53 -11.78
N VAL A 446 3.00 1.72 -12.36
CA VAL A 446 2.17 2.16 -13.47
C VAL A 446 3.07 2.52 -14.64
N PRO A 447 3.04 1.74 -15.73
CA PRO A 447 3.71 2.11 -16.97
C PRO A 447 3.11 3.41 -17.50
N GLY A 448 3.95 4.43 -17.63
CA GLY A 448 3.58 5.69 -18.26
C GLY A 448 3.53 5.57 -19.79
N PRO A 449 2.92 6.56 -20.47
CA PRO A 449 2.92 6.60 -21.93
C PRO A 449 4.36 6.68 -22.45
N GLY A 450 4.70 5.82 -23.41
CA GLY A 450 6.03 5.80 -24.03
C GLY A 450 6.32 7.12 -24.75
N GLY A 451 7.25 7.90 -24.20
CA GLY A 451 7.75 9.14 -24.78
C GLY A 451 8.95 8.91 -25.71
N ARG A 452 9.50 10.00 -26.26
CA ARG A 452 10.73 9.97 -27.08
C ARG A 452 11.97 9.45 -26.32
N ASP A 453 11.92 9.47 -24.99
CA ASP A 453 13.02 9.08 -24.08
C ASP A 453 12.81 7.70 -23.42
N GLY A 454 11.74 6.96 -23.77
CA GLY A 454 11.43 5.63 -23.24
C GLY A 454 10.09 5.57 -22.48
N VAL A 455 9.78 4.38 -21.96
CA VAL A 455 8.61 4.15 -21.08
C VAL A 455 9.03 4.55 -19.67
N HIS A 456 8.49 5.64 -19.13
CA HIS A 456 8.68 6.01 -17.74
C HIS A 456 7.70 5.20 -16.89
N THR A 457 8.20 4.31 -16.04
CA THR A 457 7.37 3.62 -15.04
C THR A 457 7.30 4.47 -13.79
N ALA A 458 6.09 4.85 -13.37
CA ALA A 458 5.86 5.48 -12.08
C ALA A 458 5.63 4.38 -11.03
N VAL A 459 6.32 4.46 -9.89
CA VAL A 459 6.16 3.51 -8.79
C VAL A 459 5.55 4.23 -7.60
N PHE A 460 4.46 3.68 -7.09
CA PHE A 460 3.69 4.20 -5.97
C PHE A 460 3.83 3.29 -4.76
N VAL A 461 3.96 3.89 -3.58
CA VAL A 461 3.82 3.18 -2.31
C VAL A 461 2.33 3.06 -2.01
N VAL A 462 1.88 1.84 -1.73
CA VAL A 462 0.50 1.55 -1.34
C VAL A 462 0.36 1.77 0.16
N PRO A 463 -0.51 2.68 0.61
CA PRO A 463 -0.77 2.89 2.03
C PRO A 463 -1.21 1.59 2.71
N ASP A 464 -0.76 1.35 3.95
CA ASP A 464 -1.04 0.11 4.70
C ASP A 464 -2.55 -0.25 4.71
N PRO A 465 -3.48 0.69 4.95
CA PRO A 465 -4.92 0.39 4.92
C PRO A 465 -5.44 -0.05 3.54
N ALA A 466 -4.77 0.31 2.45
CA ALA A 466 -5.16 -0.02 1.08
C ALA A 466 -4.65 -1.39 0.61
N ARG A 467 -3.57 -1.92 1.23
CA ARG A 467 -2.92 -3.17 0.78
C ARG A 467 -3.88 -4.37 0.74
N PRO A 468 -4.74 -4.62 1.75
CA PRO A 468 -5.72 -5.70 1.68
C PRO A 468 -6.69 -5.56 0.51
N LEU A 469 -7.09 -4.33 0.15
CA LEU A 469 -8.01 -4.10 -0.97
C LEU A 469 -7.36 -4.53 -2.31
N LEU A 470 -6.10 -4.14 -2.53
CA LEU A 470 -5.36 -4.49 -3.74
C LEU A 470 -5.00 -5.98 -3.77
N ALA A 471 -4.60 -6.56 -2.64
CA ALA A 471 -4.33 -7.99 -2.51
C ALA A 471 -5.58 -8.83 -2.80
N ALA A 472 -6.75 -8.41 -2.32
CA ALA A 472 -8.03 -9.06 -2.62
C ALA A 472 -8.34 -9.00 -4.13
N ALA A 473 -8.14 -7.85 -4.79
CA ALA A 473 -8.36 -7.72 -6.23
C ALA A 473 -7.48 -8.67 -7.05
N ARG A 474 -6.17 -8.74 -6.75
CA ARG A 474 -5.25 -9.68 -7.39
C ARG A 474 -5.70 -11.12 -7.18
N THR A 475 -6.01 -11.50 -5.94
CA THR A 475 -6.43 -12.85 -5.59
C THR A 475 -7.73 -13.22 -6.30
N PHE A 476 -8.71 -12.31 -6.34
CA PHE A 476 -9.97 -12.50 -7.04
C PHE A 476 -9.78 -12.75 -8.54
N LEU A 477 -8.91 -11.97 -9.19
CA LEU A 477 -8.62 -12.16 -10.62
C LEU A 477 -7.85 -13.45 -10.89
N LYS A 478 -6.87 -13.81 -10.03
CA LYS A 478 -6.16 -15.10 -10.10
C LYS A 478 -7.13 -16.28 -9.97
N LEU A 479 -8.04 -16.24 -8.99
CA LEU A 479 -9.06 -17.28 -8.78
C LEU A 479 -10.03 -17.42 -9.96
N ARG A 480 -10.17 -16.37 -10.79
CA ARG A 480 -10.95 -16.38 -12.04
C ARG A 480 -10.16 -16.90 -13.25
N GLY A 481 -8.91 -17.30 -13.07
CA GLY A 481 -8.01 -17.73 -14.14
C GLY A 481 -7.55 -16.56 -15.02
N THR A 482 -7.52 -15.33 -14.49
CA THR A 482 -7.07 -14.16 -15.24
C THR A 482 -5.54 -14.18 -15.32
N PRO A 483 -4.92 -14.19 -16.51
CA PRO A 483 -3.47 -14.19 -16.63
C PRO A 483 -2.80 -12.94 -16.02
N PRO A 484 -1.57 -13.05 -15.47
CA PRO A 484 -0.88 -11.94 -14.78
C PRO A 484 -0.69 -10.65 -15.60
N HIS A 485 -0.47 -10.77 -16.90
CA HIS A 485 -0.30 -9.63 -17.81
C HIS A 485 -1.61 -8.87 -18.12
N ARG A 486 -2.77 -9.35 -17.64
CA ARG A 486 -4.06 -8.68 -17.83
C ARG A 486 -4.26 -7.56 -16.83
N LYS A 487 -5.15 -6.64 -17.19
CA LYS A 487 -5.40 -5.39 -16.47
C LYS A 487 -6.02 -5.65 -15.09
N LEU A 488 -5.33 -5.24 -14.04
CA LEU A 488 -5.76 -5.39 -12.65
C LEU A 488 -7.02 -4.57 -12.36
N LEU A 489 -7.01 -3.29 -12.73
CA LEU A 489 -8.02 -2.33 -12.28
C LEU A 489 -9.14 -2.08 -13.30
N TYR A 490 -8.91 -2.41 -14.58
CA TYR A 490 -9.87 -2.14 -15.66
C TYR A 490 -11.30 -2.63 -15.37
N PRO A 491 -11.54 -3.83 -14.81
CA PRO A 491 -12.90 -4.27 -14.51
C PRO A 491 -13.63 -3.39 -13.49
N GLY A 492 -12.91 -2.75 -12.56
CA GLY A 492 -13.43 -1.84 -11.54
C GLY A 492 -13.43 -0.37 -11.95
N ILE A 493 -12.64 0.00 -12.95
CA ILE A 493 -12.70 1.35 -13.54
C ILE A 493 -13.85 1.45 -14.55
N GLY A 494 -14.00 0.41 -15.36
CA GLY A 494 -14.97 0.39 -16.45
C GLY A 494 -14.60 1.31 -17.61
N LYS A 495 -15.49 1.38 -18.59
CA LYS A 495 -15.33 2.29 -19.73
C LYS A 495 -15.46 3.74 -19.26
N ASP A 496 -14.55 4.61 -19.68
CA ASP A 496 -14.52 6.06 -19.37
C ASP A 496 -14.58 6.38 -17.86
N GLY A 497 -14.17 5.44 -17.00
CA GLY A 497 -14.20 5.57 -15.54
C GLY A 497 -15.61 5.47 -14.91
N ALA A 498 -16.62 4.97 -15.63
CA ALA A 498 -17.99 4.93 -15.14
C ALA A 498 -18.15 4.12 -13.84
N ILE A 499 -17.58 2.91 -13.78
CA ILE A 499 -17.72 2.03 -12.59
C ILE A 499 -16.97 2.63 -11.39
N LEU A 500 -15.83 3.28 -11.64
CA LEU A 500 -15.08 3.97 -10.59
C LEU A 500 -15.90 5.12 -9.99
N ARG A 501 -16.59 5.92 -10.81
CA ARG A 501 -17.48 6.99 -10.32
C ARG A 501 -18.66 6.44 -9.54
N ASP A 502 -19.31 5.39 -10.03
CA ASP A 502 -20.42 4.73 -9.33
C ASP A 502 -19.96 4.14 -7.97
N SER A 503 -18.73 3.62 -7.90
CA SER A 503 -18.11 3.09 -6.68
C SER A 503 -17.75 4.21 -5.70
N ALA A 504 -17.24 5.34 -6.20
CA ALA A 504 -16.94 6.50 -5.38
C ALA A 504 -18.23 7.10 -4.77
N GLU A 505 -19.31 7.19 -5.55
CA GLU A 505 -20.63 7.59 -5.07
C GLU A 505 -21.18 6.61 -4.04
N ALA A 506 -21.03 5.29 -4.27
CA ALA A 506 -21.38 4.24 -3.32
C ALA A 506 -20.75 4.42 -1.94
N ALA A 507 -19.45 4.72 -1.96
CA ALA A 507 -18.62 4.86 -0.79
C ALA A 507 -18.67 6.27 -0.20
N GLU A 508 -19.41 7.21 -0.81
CA GLU A 508 -19.48 8.61 -0.39
C GLU A 508 -18.07 9.24 -0.28
N LEU A 509 -17.19 8.90 -1.23
CA LEU A 509 -15.80 9.37 -1.28
C LEU A 509 -15.57 10.26 -2.51
N PRO A 510 -14.99 11.46 -2.35
CA PRO A 510 -14.68 12.32 -3.49
C PRO A 510 -13.49 11.75 -4.26
N LEU A 511 -13.65 11.57 -5.57
CA LEU A 511 -12.50 11.28 -6.43
C LEU A 511 -11.61 12.51 -6.55
N PRO A 512 -10.27 12.35 -6.57
CA PRO A 512 -9.36 13.45 -6.85
C PRO A 512 -9.66 14.03 -8.23
N VAL A 513 -9.86 15.35 -8.30
CA VAL A 513 -9.98 16.05 -9.59
C VAL A 513 -8.56 16.30 -10.09
N THR A 514 -8.07 15.42 -10.96
CA THR A 514 -6.78 15.63 -11.64
C THR A 514 -6.98 15.56 -13.14
N ASP A 515 -6.64 16.64 -13.84
CA ASP A 515 -6.43 16.64 -15.29
C ASP A 515 -4.98 16.21 -15.63
N GLU A 516 -4.17 15.94 -14.60
CA GLU A 516 -2.76 15.60 -14.73
C GLU A 516 -2.58 14.11 -15.02
N HIS A 517 -2.05 13.81 -16.20
CA HIS A 517 -1.64 12.46 -16.56
C HIS A 517 -0.40 12.00 -15.76
N LEU A 518 -0.18 10.69 -15.66
CA LEU A 518 1.00 10.06 -15.01
C LEU A 518 2.33 10.77 -15.26
N GLY A 519 2.60 11.21 -16.49
CA GLY A 519 3.84 11.89 -16.86
C GLY A 519 4.02 13.29 -16.23
N GLN A 520 2.97 13.85 -15.62
CA GLN A 520 2.97 15.14 -14.94
C GLN A 520 3.02 15.00 -13.41
N CYS A 521 2.88 13.77 -12.89
CA CYS A 521 3.01 13.46 -11.46
C CYS A 521 4.37 13.90 -10.94
N TRP A 522 4.38 14.55 -9.77
CA TRP A 522 5.61 15.14 -9.23
C TRP A 522 6.69 14.10 -8.94
N THR A 523 6.33 12.86 -8.59
CA THR A 523 7.28 11.77 -8.31
C THR A 523 8.05 11.36 -9.56
N ALA A 524 7.40 11.36 -10.73
CA ALA A 524 8.05 11.08 -12.00
C ALA A 524 9.01 12.21 -12.44
N GLY A 525 8.77 13.44 -11.97
CA GLY A 525 9.64 14.59 -12.20
C GLY A 525 10.77 14.76 -11.17
N ALA A 526 10.82 13.93 -10.12
CA ALA A 526 11.86 13.99 -9.12
C ALA A 526 13.17 13.37 -9.66
N THR A 527 14.28 14.08 -9.48
CA THR A 527 15.61 13.60 -9.88
C THR A 527 16.61 13.85 -8.77
N ALA A 528 17.71 13.09 -8.74
CA ALA A 528 18.75 13.27 -7.75
C ALA A 528 20.15 13.18 -8.36
N TRP A 529 21.06 13.97 -7.81
CA TRP A 529 22.44 14.10 -8.30
C TRP A 529 23.40 14.11 -7.11
N TRP A 530 24.40 13.24 -7.15
CA TRP A 530 25.54 13.35 -6.25
C TRP A 530 26.35 14.59 -6.60
N ILE A 531 26.52 15.49 -5.63
CA ILE A 531 27.22 16.78 -5.77
C ILE A 531 28.43 16.92 -4.85
N GLY A 532 28.65 15.97 -3.94
CA GLY A 532 29.79 16.00 -3.03
C GLY A 532 29.85 14.77 -2.11
N THR A 533 30.88 14.72 -1.27
CA THR A 533 31.03 13.69 -0.24
C THR A 533 30.18 14.03 1.00
N HIS A 534 29.92 13.02 1.84
CA HIS A 534 29.12 13.18 3.06
C HIS A 534 29.63 14.29 3.99
N LEU A 535 28.70 15.07 4.54
CA LEU A 535 28.98 15.97 5.66
C LEU A 535 28.89 15.23 7.01
N HIS A 536 28.16 14.11 7.07
CA HIS A 536 28.13 13.21 8.23
C HIS A 536 29.37 12.30 8.24
N HIS A 537 30.31 12.54 9.17
CA HIS A 537 31.38 11.58 9.44
C HIS A 537 30.79 10.31 10.09
N PRO A 538 31.04 9.10 9.56
CA PRO A 538 30.57 7.84 10.16
C PRO A 538 31.35 7.46 11.45
N GLY A 539 32.00 8.41 12.13
CA GLY A 539 32.83 8.16 13.31
C GLY A 539 32.65 9.19 14.44
N GLY A 540 31.63 10.05 14.38
CA GLY A 540 31.30 10.96 15.46
C GLY A 540 30.34 10.31 16.45
N GLU A 541 30.83 9.38 17.28
CA GLU A 541 30.13 9.05 18.51
C GLU A 541 29.90 10.33 19.31
N HIS A 542 28.66 10.53 19.76
CA HIS A 542 28.35 11.45 20.83
C HIS A 542 29.31 11.21 22.01
N ARG A 543 30.14 12.21 22.31
CA ARG A 543 30.65 12.43 23.66
C ARG A 543 30.10 13.72 24.20
#